data_AF-A0AAW6GZG8-F1
#
_entry.id   AF-A0AAW6GZG8-F1
#
_cell.length_a   1.000
_cell.length_b   1.000
_cell.length_c   1.000
_cell.angle_alpha   90.00
_cell.angle_beta   90.00
_cell.angle_gamma   90.00
#
_symmetry.space_group_name_H-M   'P 1'
#
loop_
_entity.id
_entity.type
_entity.pdbx_description
1 polymer ?
#
loop_
_entity_poly.entity_id
_entity_poly.type
_entity_poly.pdbx_seq_one_letter_code
_entity_poly.pdbx_strand_id
1 'polypeptide(L)'
;MMRILIYLILLLYPFNLISGQKKQKRLSDDELMTLVQKQTFRYFWDFAHPESGLAHERSNGGAETATIGGSGFGVMAIIVGIERGFITREQGAERILKIVRFLSDKNTDSYHGMWAHWMNGKTGKTIPFSRKDDGADIVESAFMFEGLLAAHQYFIKDNPTENRIRGMINNLWRQAEWNFFTQGQDVMYW
;
A
#
# COMPACT_ATOMS: atom_id res chain seq x y z
N MET A 1 43.09 35.61 -49.45
CA MET A 1 43.57 35.97 -48.10
C MET A 1 42.39 36.01 -47.12
N MET A 2 41.64 34.90 -46.98
CA MET A 2 40.42 34.85 -46.15
C MET A 2 40.09 33.39 -45.76
N ARG A 3 41.11 32.62 -45.42
CA ARG A 3 40.99 31.23 -44.91
C ARG A 3 41.86 30.92 -43.70
N ILE A 4 42.62 31.90 -43.20
CA ILE A 4 43.52 31.73 -42.04
C ILE A 4 42.91 32.33 -40.75
N LEU A 5 41.86 33.17 -40.85
CA LEU A 5 41.28 33.86 -39.70
C LEU A 5 40.18 33.09 -38.95
N ILE A 6 39.65 31.99 -39.50
CA ILE A 6 38.54 31.24 -38.85
C ILE A 6 39.04 30.16 -37.89
N TYR A 7 40.29 29.70 -38.03
CA TYR A 7 40.87 28.71 -37.12
C TYR A 7 41.41 29.30 -35.80
N LEU A 8 41.53 30.62 -35.68
CA LEU A 8 42.06 31.28 -34.47
C LEU A 8 41.00 31.71 -33.46
N ILE A 9 39.72 31.66 -33.81
CA ILE A 9 38.61 32.01 -32.88
C ILE A 9 38.13 30.80 -32.08
N LEU A 10 38.53 29.58 -32.46
CA LEU A 10 38.20 28.34 -31.74
C LEU A 10 39.21 27.94 -30.66
N LEU A 11 40.28 28.72 -30.43
CA LEU A 11 41.32 28.43 -29.43
C LEU A 11 41.26 29.28 -28.16
N LEU A 12 40.25 30.14 -27.99
CA LEU A 12 40.11 31.05 -26.84
C LEU A 12 38.75 30.98 -26.12
N TYR A 13 37.94 29.95 -26.39
CA TYR A 13 36.93 29.58 -25.41
C TYR A 13 37.60 28.62 -24.42
N PRO A 14 37.90 29.05 -23.17
CA PRO A 14 38.15 28.08 -22.14
C PRO A 14 36.90 27.20 -22.10
N PHE A 15 37.12 25.92 -22.40
CA PHE A 15 36.18 24.86 -22.15
C PHE A 15 35.99 24.84 -20.62
N ASN A 16 35.17 25.76 -20.11
CA ASN A 16 34.58 25.65 -18.80
C ASN A 16 33.56 24.52 -18.93
N LEU A 17 34.07 23.30 -18.97
CA LEU A 17 33.48 22.17 -18.29
C LEU A 17 33.24 22.67 -16.87
N ILE A 18 32.06 23.26 -16.66
CA ILE A 18 31.44 23.32 -15.35
C ILE A 18 31.17 21.85 -15.01
N SER A 19 32.22 21.18 -14.54
CA SER A 19 32.15 20.00 -13.69
C SER A 19 31.62 20.43 -12.31
N GLY A 20 30.56 21.23 -12.32
CA GLY A 20 29.71 21.49 -11.18
C GLY A 20 28.65 20.40 -11.11
N GLN A 21 29.04 19.12 -11.14
CA GLN A 21 28.23 18.15 -10.43
C GLN A 21 28.27 18.61 -8.98
N LYS A 22 27.22 19.33 -8.54
CA LYS A 22 26.99 19.57 -7.12
C LYS A 22 27.20 18.21 -6.45
N LYS A 23 28.25 18.08 -5.64
CA LYS A 23 28.47 16.88 -4.83
C LYS A 23 27.22 16.76 -3.99
N GLN A 24 26.32 15.86 -4.40
CA GLN A 24 25.07 15.66 -3.70
C GLN A 24 25.47 15.20 -2.31
N LYS A 25 25.11 15.97 -1.27
CA LYS A 25 25.45 15.63 0.11
C LYS A 25 24.97 14.20 0.33
N ARG A 26 25.91 13.30 0.64
CA ARG A 26 25.57 11.90 0.93
C ARG A 26 24.75 11.90 2.22
N LEU A 27 23.56 11.31 2.14
CA LEU A 27 22.71 11.13 3.31
C LEU A 27 23.39 10.19 4.29
N SER A 28 23.17 10.40 5.59
CA SER A 28 23.42 9.35 6.58
C SER A 28 22.48 8.17 6.34
N ASP A 29 22.77 7.01 6.93
CA ASP A 29 21.89 5.85 6.81
C ASP A 29 20.49 6.13 7.36
N ASP A 30 20.37 6.89 8.46
CA ASP A 30 19.07 7.30 9.02
C ASP A 30 18.29 8.27 8.12
N GLU A 31 18.98 9.25 7.52
CA GLU A 31 18.39 10.17 6.55
C GLU A 31 17.91 9.40 5.31
N LEU A 32 18.72 8.43 4.84
CA LEU A 32 18.39 7.59 3.70
C LEU A 32 17.21 6.66 3.99
N MET A 33 17.20 5.97 5.14
CA MET A 33 16.08 5.12 5.54
C MET A 33 14.79 5.92 5.68
N THR A 34 14.84 7.09 6.29
CA THR A 34 13.67 7.97 6.42
C THR A 34 13.15 8.41 5.05
N LEU A 35 14.06 8.76 4.11
CA LEU A 35 13.68 9.13 2.75
C LEU A 35 13.02 7.96 2.01
N VAL A 36 13.61 6.75 2.09
CA VAL A 36 13.07 5.55 1.46
C VAL A 36 11.69 5.22 2.05
N GLN A 37 11.55 5.20 3.38
CA GLN A 37 10.26 4.94 4.04
C GLN A 37 9.20 5.97 3.62
N LYS A 38 9.54 7.27 3.65
CA LYS A 38 8.60 8.34 3.29
C LYS A 38 8.18 8.28 1.83
N GLN A 39 9.10 7.97 0.92
CA GLN A 39 8.80 7.88 -0.51
C GLN A 39 7.97 6.63 -0.82
N THR A 40 8.31 5.48 -0.24
CA THR A 40 7.56 4.22 -0.42
C THR A 40 6.17 4.32 0.20
N PHE A 41 6.02 4.99 1.34
CA PHE A 41 4.74 5.23 2.00
C PHE A 41 3.71 5.91 1.07
N ARG A 42 4.16 6.78 0.16
CA ARG A 42 3.28 7.44 -0.83
C ARG A 42 2.49 6.44 -1.68
N TYR A 43 3.02 5.25 -1.93
CA TYR A 43 2.32 4.20 -2.67
C TYR A 43 1.01 3.79 -1.98
N PHE A 44 1.03 3.69 -0.64
CA PHE A 44 -0.12 3.28 0.17
C PHE A 44 -0.97 4.46 0.64
N TRP A 45 -0.46 5.68 0.54
CA TRP A 45 -1.14 6.87 1.04
C TRP A 45 -1.72 7.74 -0.09
N ASP A 46 -0.85 8.27 -0.95
CA ASP A 46 -1.18 9.19 -2.04
C ASP A 46 -1.76 8.44 -3.24
N PHE A 47 -1.25 7.24 -3.50
CA PHE A 47 -1.60 6.41 -4.65
C PHE A 47 -2.63 5.31 -4.32
N ALA A 48 -3.25 5.33 -3.13
CA ALA A 48 -4.31 4.38 -2.80
C ALA A 48 -5.62 4.71 -3.55
N HIS A 49 -6.46 3.68 -3.73
CA HIS A 49 -7.80 3.84 -4.28
C HIS A 49 -8.61 4.85 -3.43
N PRO A 50 -9.19 5.91 -4.01
CA PRO A 50 -9.82 6.97 -3.20
C PRO A 50 -11.10 6.52 -2.49
N GLU A 51 -11.87 5.59 -3.08
CA GLU A 51 -13.12 5.06 -2.52
C GLU A 51 -12.88 4.12 -1.35
N SER A 52 -11.95 3.17 -1.48
CA SER A 52 -11.70 2.12 -0.48
C SER A 52 -10.51 2.42 0.45
N GLY A 53 -9.52 3.18 -0.02
CA GLY A 53 -8.23 3.33 0.64
C GLY A 53 -7.28 2.14 0.48
N LEU A 54 -7.65 1.13 -0.33
CA LEU A 54 -6.83 -0.05 -0.59
C LEU A 54 -5.67 0.25 -1.54
N ALA A 55 -4.64 -0.59 -1.48
CA ALA A 55 -3.45 -0.48 -2.33
C ALA A 55 -3.74 -0.99 -3.74
N HIS A 56 -3.25 -0.28 -4.75
CA HIS A 56 -3.19 -0.82 -6.10
C HIS A 56 -2.24 -2.02 -6.15
N GLU A 57 -2.50 -2.92 -7.09
CA GLU A 57 -1.59 -4.04 -7.41
C GLU A 57 -0.27 -3.54 -8.03
N ARG A 58 -0.32 -2.50 -8.88
CA ARG A 58 0.86 -1.96 -9.57
C ARG A 58 0.60 -0.53 -10.02
N SER A 59 1.68 0.23 -10.25
CA SER A 59 1.61 1.64 -10.66
C SER A 59 1.32 1.87 -12.15
N ASN A 60 1.41 0.83 -12.98
CA ASN A 60 1.27 0.90 -14.44
C ASN A 60 0.27 -0.13 -14.99
N GLY A 61 -0.73 -0.50 -14.19
CA GLY A 61 -1.74 -1.50 -14.52
C GLY A 61 -3.14 -0.92 -14.67
N GLY A 62 -4.15 -1.79 -14.56
CA GLY A 62 -5.55 -1.36 -14.52
C GLY A 62 -5.80 -0.43 -13.33
N ALA A 63 -6.41 0.72 -13.60
CA ALA A 63 -6.67 1.74 -12.58
C ALA A 63 -7.60 1.25 -11.45
N GLU A 64 -8.35 0.17 -11.69
CA GLU A 64 -9.39 -0.30 -10.77
C GLU A 64 -8.94 -1.45 -9.85
N THR A 65 -7.78 -2.06 -10.09
CA THR A 65 -7.37 -3.26 -9.34
C THR A 65 -6.74 -2.91 -7.99
N ALA A 66 -7.35 -3.39 -6.92
CA ALA A 66 -6.77 -3.45 -5.59
C ALA A 66 -6.33 -4.88 -5.26
N THR A 67 -5.19 -5.03 -4.59
CA THR A 67 -4.68 -6.33 -4.10
C THR A 67 -4.90 -6.45 -2.59
N ILE A 68 -5.37 -7.60 -2.11
CA ILE A 68 -5.74 -7.77 -0.70
C ILE A 68 -4.52 -7.92 0.21
N GLY A 69 -3.59 -8.84 -0.06
CA GLY A 69 -2.42 -8.99 0.81
C GLY A 69 -1.51 -7.77 0.75
N GLY A 70 -1.32 -7.19 -0.45
CA GLY A 70 -0.61 -5.92 -0.60
C GLY A 70 -1.26 -4.75 0.16
N SER A 71 -2.59 -4.74 0.28
CA SER A 71 -3.30 -3.78 1.14
C SER A 71 -3.09 -4.05 2.63
N GLY A 72 -2.92 -5.31 3.05
CA GLY A 72 -2.49 -5.67 4.40
C GLY A 72 -1.15 -5.05 4.77
N PHE A 73 -0.18 -5.10 3.85
CA PHE A 73 1.10 -4.39 4.01
C PHE A 73 0.89 -2.86 4.07
N GLY A 74 -0.02 -2.32 3.26
CA GLY A 74 -0.42 -0.91 3.30
C GLY A 74 -1.00 -0.46 4.63
N VAL A 75 -1.82 -1.31 5.29
CA VAL A 75 -2.34 -1.05 6.64
C VAL A 75 -1.19 -0.89 7.64
N MET A 76 -0.18 -1.76 7.60
CA MET A 76 1.00 -1.62 8.45
C MET A 76 1.84 -0.39 8.10
N ALA A 77 1.96 -0.06 6.80
CA ALA A 77 2.65 1.15 6.35
C ALA A 77 1.98 2.43 6.87
N ILE A 78 0.65 2.45 7.03
CA ILE A 78 -0.10 3.55 7.67
C ILE A 78 0.30 3.70 9.13
N ILE A 79 0.42 2.61 9.88
CA ILE A 79 0.89 2.66 11.28
C ILE A 79 2.30 3.27 11.35
N VAL A 80 3.21 2.80 10.49
CA VAL A 80 4.57 3.36 10.39
C VAL A 80 4.55 4.84 10.02
N GLY A 81 3.68 5.25 9.09
CA GLY A 81 3.53 6.64 8.67
C GLY A 81 3.07 7.56 9.79
N ILE A 82 2.22 7.07 10.69
CA ILE A 82 1.81 7.80 11.90
C ILE A 82 3.00 7.95 12.86
N GLU A 83 3.67 6.85 13.19
CA GLU A 83 4.81 6.86 14.13
C GLU A 83 6.01 7.69 13.63
N ARG A 84 6.20 7.74 12.31
CA ARG A 84 7.25 8.57 11.68
C ARG A 84 6.80 10.02 11.41
N GLY A 85 5.57 10.38 11.75
CA GLY A 85 5.03 11.73 11.53
C GLY A 85 4.91 12.12 10.05
N PHE A 86 4.74 11.14 9.15
CA PHE A 86 4.43 11.41 7.74
C PHE A 86 2.98 11.88 7.57
N ILE A 87 2.11 11.40 8.45
CA ILE A 87 0.69 11.76 8.60
C ILE A 87 0.36 11.88 10.09
N THR A 88 -0.74 12.55 10.43
CA THR A 88 -1.22 12.55 11.81
C THR A 88 -1.94 11.24 12.15
N ARG A 89 -2.09 10.95 13.45
CA ARG A 89 -2.83 9.77 13.90
C ARG A 89 -4.30 9.81 13.47
N GLU A 90 -4.90 11.00 13.48
CA GLU A 90 -6.30 11.21 13.10
C GLU A 90 -6.50 10.90 11.61
N GLN A 91 -5.58 11.37 10.74
CA GLN A 91 -5.58 11.03 9.32
C GLN A 91 -5.42 9.52 9.12
N GLY A 92 -4.49 8.89 9.83
CA GLY A 92 -4.29 7.45 9.78
C GLY A 92 -5.52 6.66 10.23
N ALA A 93 -6.14 7.03 11.35
CA ALA A 93 -7.35 6.41 11.86
C ALA A 93 -8.52 6.56 10.86
N GLU A 94 -8.69 7.73 10.25
CA GLU A 94 -9.71 7.94 9.22
C GLU A 94 -9.49 7.00 8.01
N ARG A 95 -8.25 6.86 7.54
CA ARG A 95 -7.91 5.96 6.44
C ARG A 95 -8.17 4.50 6.80
N ILE A 96 -7.75 4.05 7.98
CA ILE A 96 -7.98 2.66 8.42
C ILE A 96 -9.48 2.40 8.58
N LEU A 97 -10.24 3.36 9.13
CA LEU A 97 -11.69 3.23 9.23
C LEU A 97 -12.36 3.12 7.84
N LYS A 98 -11.88 3.85 6.84
CA LYS A 98 -12.35 3.71 5.44
C LYS A 98 -12.08 2.29 4.91
N ILE A 99 -10.87 1.78 5.08
CA ILE A 99 -10.46 0.45 4.63
C ILE A 99 -11.35 -0.64 5.26
N VAL A 100 -11.48 -0.65 6.60
CA VAL A 100 -12.24 -1.70 7.28
C VAL A 100 -13.73 -1.61 6.99
N ARG A 101 -14.27 -0.40 6.75
CA ARG A 101 -15.65 -0.23 6.28
C ARG A 101 -15.85 -0.86 4.92
N PHE A 102 -14.96 -0.58 3.97
CA PHE A 102 -15.03 -1.14 2.63
C PHE A 102 -14.95 -2.67 2.66
N LEU A 103 -14.00 -3.25 3.41
CA LEU A 103 -13.83 -4.69 3.53
C LEU A 103 -14.99 -5.41 4.23
N SER A 104 -15.70 -4.71 5.12
CA SER A 104 -16.87 -5.23 5.86
C SER A 104 -18.21 -4.98 5.18
N ASP A 105 -18.22 -4.21 4.08
CA ASP A 105 -19.46 -3.87 3.40
C ASP A 105 -20.04 -5.15 2.78
N LYS A 106 -21.33 -5.39 2.98
CA LYS A 106 -22.04 -6.54 2.40
C LYS A 106 -22.01 -6.58 0.86
N ASN A 107 -21.71 -5.46 0.22
CA ASN A 107 -21.58 -5.36 -1.23
C ASN A 107 -20.15 -5.64 -1.72
N THR A 108 -19.17 -5.70 -0.81
CA THR A 108 -17.81 -6.18 -1.10
C THR A 108 -17.81 -7.70 -1.07
N ASP A 109 -17.30 -8.32 -2.12
CA ASP A 109 -17.34 -9.77 -2.24
C ASP A 109 -16.43 -10.42 -1.19
N SER A 110 -16.96 -11.45 -0.54
CA SER A 110 -16.23 -12.32 0.39
C SER A 110 -16.81 -13.73 0.34
N TYR A 111 -15.99 -14.72 0.66
CA TYR A 111 -16.33 -16.13 0.59
C TYR A 111 -15.82 -16.81 1.86
N HIS A 112 -16.72 -17.31 2.70
CA HIS A 112 -16.36 -17.92 3.99
C HIS A 112 -15.49 -16.98 4.87
N GLY A 113 -15.81 -15.69 4.84
CA GLY A 113 -15.10 -14.65 5.60
C GLY A 113 -13.73 -14.25 5.03
N MET A 114 -13.36 -14.75 3.85
CA MET A 114 -12.11 -14.43 3.15
C MET A 114 -12.38 -13.57 1.92
N TRP A 115 -11.38 -12.82 1.48
CA TRP A 115 -11.46 -12.02 0.25
C TRP A 115 -10.73 -12.70 -0.90
N ALA A 116 -11.03 -12.28 -2.11
CA ALA A 116 -10.25 -12.67 -3.29
C ALA A 116 -8.86 -12.02 -3.30
N HIS A 117 -7.97 -12.56 -4.13
CA HIS A 117 -6.64 -11.98 -4.35
C HIS A 117 -6.73 -10.54 -4.85
N TRP A 118 -7.51 -10.32 -5.92
CA TRP A 118 -7.81 -9.01 -6.46
C TRP A 118 -9.29 -8.68 -6.32
N MET A 119 -9.55 -7.40 -6.08
CA MET A 119 -10.88 -6.83 -6.16
C MET A 119 -10.83 -5.46 -6.84
N ASN A 120 -11.98 -5.03 -7.35
CA ASN A 120 -12.16 -3.68 -7.83
C ASN A 120 -12.15 -2.72 -6.62
N GLY A 121 -11.17 -1.81 -6.57
CA GLY A 121 -10.96 -0.88 -5.46
C GLY A 121 -12.06 0.17 -5.28
N LYS A 122 -12.99 0.27 -6.23
CA LYS A 122 -14.16 1.14 -6.17
C LYS A 122 -15.44 0.40 -5.77
N THR A 123 -15.65 -0.81 -6.29
CA THR A 123 -16.93 -1.53 -6.13
C THR A 123 -16.87 -2.68 -5.13
N GLY A 124 -15.68 -3.14 -4.77
CA GLY A 124 -15.47 -4.30 -3.90
C GLY A 124 -15.73 -5.64 -4.58
N LYS A 125 -15.91 -5.65 -5.91
CA LYS A 125 -16.18 -6.87 -6.67
C LYS A 125 -14.91 -7.64 -6.99
N THR A 126 -14.95 -8.96 -6.83
CA THR A 126 -13.83 -9.84 -7.15
C THR A 126 -13.38 -9.64 -8.60
N ILE A 127 -12.07 -9.49 -8.79
CA ILE A 127 -11.43 -9.57 -10.09
C ILE A 127 -10.70 -10.91 -10.11
N PRO A 128 -11.07 -11.86 -10.98
CA PRO A 128 -10.39 -13.15 -11.03
C PRO A 128 -8.89 -12.98 -11.32
N PHE A 129 -8.04 -13.60 -10.50
CA PHE A 129 -6.58 -13.58 -10.69
C PHE A 129 -6.17 -14.50 -11.84
N SER A 130 -6.90 -15.60 -12.01
CA SER A 130 -6.82 -16.50 -13.15
C SER A 130 -8.19 -17.08 -13.48
N ARG A 131 -8.30 -17.92 -14.53
CA ARG A 131 -9.59 -18.47 -14.99
C ARG A 131 -10.40 -19.20 -13.90
N LYS A 132 -9.73 -19.82 -12.92
CA LYS A 132 -10.37 -20.61 -11.85
C LYS A 132 -10.12 -20.05 -10.45
N ASP A 133 -9.48 -18.89 -10.40
CA ASP A 133 -9.17 -18.19 -9.17
C ASP A 133 -10.01 -16.93 -9.15
N ASP A 134 -11.30 -17.13 -8.86
CA ASP A 134 -12.40 -16.17 -8.87
C ASP A 134 -13.17 -16.15 -7.54
N GLY A 135 -12.56 -16.70 -6.49
CA GLY A 135 -13.12 -16.87 -5.15
C GLY A 135 -12.19 -16.35 -4.06
N ALA A 136 -12.22 -16.99 -2.89
CA ALA A 136 -11.33 -16.65 -1.78
C ALA A 136 -9.87 -17.03 -2.07
N ASP A 137 -8.97 -16.14 -1.68
CA ASP A 137 -7.54 -16.39 -1.56
C ASP A 137 -7.17 -16.27 -0.07
N ILE A 138 -6.88 -17.42 0.58
CA ILE A 138 -6.63 -17.41 2.02
C ILE A 138 -5.23 -16.93 2.41
N VAL A 139 -4.27 -16.93 1.48
CA VAL A 139 -2.92 -16.44 1.76
C VAL A 139 -2.93 -14.92 1.71
N GLU A 140 -3.55 -14.32 0.70
CA GLU A 140 -3.74 -12.87 0.62
C GLU A 140 -4.62 -12.36 1.77
N SER A 141 -5.67 -13.11 2.12
CA SER A 141 -6.49 -12.80 3.30
C SER A 141 -5.68 -12.87 4.59
N ALA A 142 -4.75 -13.83 4.73
CA ALA A 142 -3.87 -13.91 5.90
C ALA A 142 -2.95 -12.68 6.02
N PHE A 143 -2.35 -12.21 4.92
CA PHE A 143 -1.55 -10.98 4.92
C PHE A 143 -2.39 -9.74 5.24
N MET A 144 -3.64 -9.68 4.77
CA MET A 144 -4.58 -8.63 5.19
C MET A 144 -4.84 -8.72 6.70
N PHE A 145 -5.16 -9.89 7.24
CA PHE A 145 -5.42 -10.05 8.67
C PHE A 145 -4.20 -9.76 9.54
N GLU A 146 -2.99 -10.07 9.09
CA GLU A 146 -1.75 -9.65 9.76
C GLU A 146 -1.73 -8.13 9.98
N GLY A 147 -1.98 -7.36 8.90
CA GLY A 147 -2.05 -5.90 8.98
C GLY A 147 -3.21 -5.39 9.83
N LEU A 148 -4.40 -5.99 9.69
CA LEU A 148 -5.58 -5.60 10.47
C LEU A 148 -5.39 -5.87 11.97
N LEU A 149 -4.81 -7.00 12.36
CA LEU A 149 -4.56 -7.31 13.77
C LEU A 149 -3.50 -6.37 14.36
N ALA A 150 -2.48 -5.98 13.59
CA ALA A 150 -1.56 -4.91 14.00
C ALA A 150 -2.31 -3.58 14.23
N ALA A 151 -3.21 -3.20 13.31
CA ALA A 151 -4.03 -2.00 13.45
C ALA A 151 -4.98 -2.07 14.66
N HIS A 152 -5.58 -3.24 14.93
CA HIS A 152 -6.44 -3.45 16.11
C HIS A 152 -5.69 -3.16 17.41
N GLN A 153 -4.44 -3.61 17.51
CA GLN A 153 -3.60 -3.40 18.68
C GLN A 153 -3.00 -1.98 18.74
N TYR A 154 -2.94 -1.27 17.62
CA TYR A 154 -2.39 0.08 17.55
C TYR A 154 -3.44 1.18 17.85
N PHE A 155 -4.67 1.03 17.35
CA PHE A 155 -5.77 2.00 17.53
C PHE A 155 -6.56 1.75 18.82
N ILE A 156 -5.92 2.00 19.97
CA ILE A 156 -6.45 1.68 21.31
C ILE A 156 -7.08 2.86 22.05
N LYS A 157 -7.10 4.07 21.48
CA LYS A 157 -7.69 5.22 22.18
C LYS A 157 -9.20 5.01 22.36
N ASP A 158 -9.72 5.49 23.48
CA ASP A 158 -11.16 5.52 23.73
C ASP A 158 -11.77 6.74 23.04
N ASN A 159 -12.05 6.59 21.75
CA ASN A 159 -12.78 7.58 20.95
C ASN A 159 -13.63 6.87 19.89
N PRO A 160 -14.66 7.54 19.33
CA PRO A 160 -15.60 6.88 18.40
C PRO A 160 -14.93 6.23 17.20
N THR A 161 -13.90 6.85 16.61
CA THR A 161 -13.21 6.34 15.42
C THR A 161 -12.42 5.08 15.73
N GLU A 162 -11.55 5.11 16.74
CA GLU A 162 -10.70 3.98 17.10
C GLU A 162 -11.51 2.82 17.72
N ASN A 163 -12.56 3.13 18.49
CA ASN A 163 -13.50 2.12 18.99
C ASN A 163 -14.18 1.39 17.81
N ARG A 164 -14.57 2.14 16.76
CA ARG A 164 -15.17 1.55 15.56
C ARG A 164 -14.18 0.70 14.76
N ILE A 165 -12.93 1.16 14.61
CA ILE A 165 -11.85 0.39 13.96
C ILE A 165 -11.69 -0.97 14.65
N ARG A 166 -11.48 -0.98 15.97
CA ARG A 166 -11.28 -2.24 16.72
C ARG A 166 -12.50 -3.17 16.60
N GLY A 167 -13.70 -2.62 16.76
CA GLY A 167 -14.94 -3.41 16.66
C GLY A 167 -15.12 -4.06 15.28
N MET A 168 -14.83 -3.34 14.20
CA MET A 168 -14.98 -3.87 12.84
C MET A 168 -13.89 -4.89 12.50
N ILE A 169 -12.64 -4.64 12.89
CA ILE A 169 -11.55 -5.61 12.69
C ILE A 169 -11.83 -6.90 13.47
N ASN A 170 -12.24 -6.81 14.74
CA ASN A 170 -12.54 -8.01 15.53
C ASN A 170 -13.73 -8.79 14.94
N ASN A 171 -14.70 -8.12 14.32
CA ASN A 171 -15.78 -8.81 13.61
C ASN A 171 -15.26 -9.56 12.38
N LEU A 172 -14.55 -8.86 11.47
CA LEU A 172 -13.93 -9.48 10.29
C LEU A 172 -13.05 -10.68 10.66
N TRP A 173 -12.17 -10.52 11.66
CA TRP A 173 -11.30 -11.59 12.14
C TRP A 173 -12.07 -12.82 12.63
N ARG A 174 -13.19 -12.62 13.33
CA ARG A 174 -14.01 -13.72 13.86
C ARG A 174 -14.89 -14.39 12.79
N GLN A 175 -15.14 -13.71 11.69
CA GLN A 175 -15.89 -14.24 10.55
C GLN A 175 -15.00 -15.06 9.60
N ALA A 176 -13.67 -14.95 9.68
CA ALA A 176 -12.74 -15.70 8.85
C ALA A 176 -12.78 -17.21 9.17
N GLU A 177 -13.40 -18.01 8.31
CA GLU A 177 -13.62 -19.44 8.51
C GLU A 177 -12.40 -20.27 8.10
N TRP A 178 -11.24 -20.07 8.73
CA TRP A 178 -9.99 -20.79 8.39
C TRP A 178 -10.16 -22.32 8.26
N ASN A 179 -10.99 -22.91 9.11
CA ASN A 179 -11.25 -24.36 9.10
C ASN A 179 -12.01 -24.84 7.86
N PHE A 180 -12.82 -23.98 7.22
CA PHE A 180 -13.52 -24.33 5.97
C PHE A 180 -12.53 -24.76 4.87
N PHE A 181 -11.38 -24.08 4.80
CA PHE A 181 -10.33 -24.30 3.80
C PHE A 181 -9.46 -25.52 4.08
N THR A 182 -9.76 -26.30 5.12
CA THR A 182 -9.14 -27.62 5.33
C THR A 182 -9.79 -28.72 4.49
N GLN A 183 -11.04 -28.49 4.05
CA GLN A 183 -11.87 -29.52 3.44
C GLN A 183 -11.97 -30.80 4.31
N GLY A 184 -11.84 -30.67 5.64
CA GLY A 184 -11.85 -31.79 6.58
C GLY A 184 -10.56 -32.61 6.62
N GLN A 185 -9.43 -32.06 6.17
CA GLN A 185 -8.12 -32.72 6.12
C GLN A 185 -7.10 -32.02 7.04
N ASP A 186 -5.95 -32.67 7.29
CA ASP A 186 -4.83 -32.09 8.06
C ASP A 186 -3.91 -31.21 7.18
N VAL A 187 -4.52 -30.38 6.33
CA VAL A 187 -3.86 -29.43 5.43
C VAL A 187 -4.81 -28.26 5.17
N MET A 188 -4.28 -27.11 4.74
CA MET A 188 -5.07 -25.98 4.27
C MET A 188 -4.88 -25.80 2.76
N TYR A 189 -5.97 -25.49 2.06
CA TYR A 189 -5.96 -25.20 0.64
C TYR A 189 -5.93 -23.70 0.39
N TRP A 190 -5.05 -23.29 -0.52
CA TRP A 190 -5.12 -21.98 -1.16
C TRP A 190 -6.34 -21.96 -2.08
#